data_AF-A0A4U6CQJ5-F1
#
_entry.id   AF-A0A4U6CQJ5-F1
#
_cell.length_a   1.000
_cell.length_b   1.000
_cell.length_c   1.000
_cell.angle_alpha   90.00
_cell.angle_beta   90.00
_cell.angle_gamma   90.00
#
_symmetry.space_group_name_H-M   'P 1'
#
loop_
_entity.id
_entity.type
_entity.pdbx_description
1 polymer ?
#
loop_
_entity_poly.entity_id
_entity_poly.type
_entity_poly.pdbx_seq_one_letter_code
_entity_poly.pdbx_strand_id
1 'polypeptide(L)' 'MRLKIPQYEAIYKKRKQTVEPVFGIIKSVLRFRQFSLRGIFETDNEWSLVCLAYNIKRMFKMSMTS' A
#
# COMPACT_ATOMS: atom_id res chain seq x y z
N MET A 1 -19.47 -9.45 -4.68
CA MET A 1 -20.73 -8.68 -4.83
C MET A 1 -20.38 -7.20 -4.80
N ARG A 2 -20.52 -6.47 -5.92
CA ARG A 2 -20.20 -5.03 -5.99
C ARG A 2 -21.43 -4.27 -5.49
N LEU A 3 -21.36 -3.71 -4.28
CA LEU A 3 -22.43 -2.88 -3.72
C LEU A 3 -22.48 -1.57 -4.51
N LYS A 4 -23.35 -1.50 -5.53
CA LYS A 4 -23.62 -0.31 -6.34
C LYS A 4 -24.52 0.64 -5.57
N ILE A 5 -24.00 1.23 -4.51
CA ILE A 5 -24.70 2.26 -3.76
C ILE A 5 -23.96 3.58 -4.05
N PRO A 6 -24.61 4.63 -4.59
CA PRO A 6 -23.96 5.83 -5.11
C PRO A 6 -22.98 6.50 -4.14
N GLN A 7 -23.29 6.46 -2.83
CA GLN A 7 -22.48 7.04 -1.77
C GLN A 7 -21.10 6.37 -1.58
N TYR A 8 -20.95 5.09 -1.95
CA TYR A 8 -19.68 4.39 -1.83
C TYR A 8 -18.86 4.40 -3.12
N GLU A 9 -19.45 4.70 -4.27
CA GLU A 9 -18.69 4.78 -5.54
C GLU A 9 -17.59 5.84 -5.48
N ALA A 10 -17.89 7.02 -4.94
CA ALA A 10 -16.91 8.09 -4.79
C ALA A 10 -15.74 7.67 -3.88
N ILE A 11 -16.04 6.98 -2.78
CA ILE A 11 -15.04 6.46 -1.83
C ILE A 11 -14.20 5.37 -2.49
N TYR A 12 -14.82 4.41 -3.19
CA TYR A 12 -14.10 3.35 -3.91
C TYR A 12 -13.22 3.91 -5.02
N LYS A 13 -13.69 4.93 -5.76
CA LYS A 13 -12.90 5.60 -6.80
C LYS A 13 -11.68 6.32 -6.21
N LYS A 14 -11.86 7.00 -5.07
CA LYS A 14 -10.76 7.64 -4.33
C LYS A 14 -9.76 6.62 -3.79
N ARG A 15 -10.23 5.51 -3.20
CA ARG A 15 -9.37 4.41 -2.73
C ARG A 15 -8.61 3.76 -3.88
N LYS A 16 -9.25 3.56 -5.03
CA LYS A 16 -8.58 3.04 -6.23
C LYS A 16 -7.43 3.94 -6.65
N GLN A 17 -7.62 5.26 -6.63
CA GLN A 17 -6.55 6.20 -6.97
C GLN A 17 -5.40 6.24 -5.95
N THR A 18 -5.68 6.04 -4.67
CA THR A 18 -4.64 6.13 -3.63
C THR A 18 -3.89 4.82 -3.41
N VAL A 19 -4.55 3.68 -3.60
CA VAL A 19 -4.02 2.35 -3.26
C VAL A 19 -3.20 1.74 -4.40
N GLU A 20 -3.62 1.92 -5.65
CA GLU A 20 -2.86 1.46 -6.83
C GLU A 20 -1.41 1.97 -6.88
N PRO A 21 -1.12 3.27 -6.69
CA PRO A 21 0.26 3.77 -6.71
C PRO A 21 1.08 3.27 -5.52
N VAL A 22 0.47 3.04 -4.35
CA VAL A 22 1.15 2.44 -3.19
C VAL A 22 1.63 1.03 -3.54
N PHE A 23 0.75 0.19 -4.09
CA PHE A 23 1.12 -1.15 -4.52
C PHE A 23 2.15 -1.14 -5.66
N GLY A 24 2.05 -0.19 -6.60
CA GLY A 24 3.05 -0.01 -7.65
C GLY A 24 4.45 0.29 -7.09
N ILE A 25 4.55 1.18 -6.10
CA ILE A 25 5.82 1.49 -5.42
C ILE A 25 6.35 0.28 -4.66
N ILE A 26 5.50 -0.42 -3.90
CA ILE A 26 5.90 -1.61 -3.14
C ILE A 26 6.47 -2.69 -4.09
N LYS A 27 5.79 -2.96 -5.20
CA LYS A 27 6.19 -4.02 -6.14
C LYS A 27 7.39 -3.64 -7.00
N SER A 28 7.49 -2.41 -7.48
CA SER A 28 8.51 -1.99 -8.44
C SER A 28 9.72 -1.34 -7.78
N VAL A 29 9.50 -0.52 -6.73
CA VAL A 29 10.58 0.23 -6.07
C VAL A 29 11.12 -0.52 -4.86
N LEU A 30 10.25 -1.04 -4.00
CA LEU A 30 10.68 -1.87 -2.86
C LEU A 30 10.95 -3.32 -3.27
N ARG A 31 10.65 -3.69 -4.53
CA ARG A 31 10.85 -5.03 -5.12
C ARG A 31 10.17 -6.16 -4.33
N PHE A 32 9.18 -5.83 -3.50
CA PHE A 32 8.43 -6.80 -2.70
C PHE A 32 7.37 -7.46 -3.58
N ARG A 33 7.63 -8.70 -4.01
CA ARG A 33 6.77 -9.45 -4.95
C ARG A 33 6.10 -10.67 -4.32
N GLN A 34 6.68 -11.20 -3.25
CA GLN A 34 6.20 -12.37 -2.55
C GLN A 34 6.52 -12.24 -1.06
N PHE A 35 5.66 -12.82 -0.24
CA PHE A 35 5.93 -13.01 1.19
C PHE A 35 6.93 -14.17 1.34
N SER A 36 7.88 -14.03 2.27
CA SER A 36 8.88 -15.08 2.53
C SER A 36 8.41 -16.00 3.63
N LEU A 37 7.71 -15.46 4.62
CA LEU A 37 7.07 -16.22 5.69
C LEU A 37 5.74 -16.83 5.23
N ARG A 38 5.34 -17.90 5.90
CA ARG A 38 4.05 -18.58 5.71
C ARG A 38 3.29 -18.57 7.03
N GLY A 39 1.98 -18.31 6.94
CA GLY A 39 1.12 -18.11 8.10
C GLY A 39 0.65 -16.66 8.18
N ILE A 40 -0.58 -16.46 8.67
CA ILE A 40 -1.27 -15.16 8.62
C ILE A 40 -0.55 -14.14 9.50
N PHE A 41 -0.14 -14.55 10.70
CA PHE A 41 0.53 -13.67 11.67
C PHE A 41 1.91 -13.24 11.17
N GLU A 42 2.66 -14.18 10.60
CA GLU A 42 4.01 -13.96 10.09
C GLU A 42 3.99 -13.08 8.83
N THR A 43 3.02 -13.32 7.95
CA THR A 43 2.75 -12.49 6.76
C THR A 43 2.37 -11.06 7.15
N ASP A 44 1.57 -10.88 8.22
CA ASP A 44 1.18 -9.56 8.72
C ASP A 44 2.37 -8.77 9.28
N ASN A 45 3.29 -9.44 9.96
CA ASN A 45 4.56 -8.84 10.40
C ASN A 45 5.43 -8.41 9.22
N GLU A 46 5.58 -9.25 8.19
CA GLU A 46 6.27 -8.85 6.95
C GLU A 46 5.60 -7.65 6.28
N TRP A 47 4.26 -7.66 6.21
CA TRP A 47 3.50 -6.58 5.62
C TRP A 47 3.68 -5.26 6.37
N SER A 48 3.73 -5.32 7.71
CA SER A 48 4.01 -4.15 8.56
C SER A 48 5.39 -3.55 8.28
N LEU A 49 6.42 -4.39 8.09
CA LEU A 49 7.76 -3.94 7.69
C LEU A 49 7.77 -3.28 6.31
N VAL A 50 7.07 -3.86 5.34
CA VAL A 50 6.93 -3.28 4.00
C VAL A 50 6.24 -1.91 4.06
N CYS A 51 5.19 -1.78 4.87
CA CYS A 51 4.50 -0.51 5.09
C CYS A 51 5.40 0.53 5.75
N LEU A 52 6.22 0.13 6.73
CA LEU A 52 7.20 1.01 7.37
C LEU A 52 8.23 1.53 6.36
N ALA A 53 8.81 0.65 5.53
CA ALA A 53 9.76 1.04 4.49
C ALA A 53 9.14 2.02 3.47
N TYR A 54 7.89 1.78 3.08
CA TYR A 54 7.14 2.70 2.22
C TYR A 54 6.95 4.08 2.87
N ASN A 55 6.55 4.12 4.15
CA ASN A 55 6.31 5.35 4.88
C ASN A 55 7.60 6.17 5.06
N ILE A 56 8.73 5.52 5.39
CA ILE A 56 10.03 6.18 5.48
C ILE A 56 10.41 6.82 4.14
N LYS A 57 10.25 6.10 3.02
CA LYS A 57 10.51 6.64 1.67
C LYS A 57 9.65 7.87 1.38
N ARG A 58 8.37 7.85 1.78
CA ARG A 58 7.46 8.99 1.65
C ARG A 58 7.91 10.18 2.48
N MET A 59 8.26 9.96 3.75
CA MET A 59 8.75 11.02 4.64
C MET A 59 10.02 11.66 4.10
N PHE A 60 10.98 10.87 3.64
CA PHE A 60 12.22 11.37 3.04
C PHE A 60 11.95 12.22 1.79
N LYS A 61 11.03 11.77 0.92
CA LYS A 61 10.61 12.57 -0.24
C LYS A 61 9.98 13.89 0.20
N MET A 62 9.11 13.88 1.20
CA MET A 62 8.46 15.10 1.70
C MET A 62 9.48 16.07 2.31
N SER A 63 10.44 15.58 3.11
CA SER A 63 11.47 16.41 3.73
C SER A 63 12.44 17.02 2.72
N MET A 64 12.70 16.37 1.59
CA MET A 64 13.52 16.91 0.49
C MET A 64 12.84 18.04 -0.29
N THR A 65 11.53 18.24 -0.12
CA THR A 65 10.75 19.23 -0.89
C THR A 65 10.38 20.47 -0.06
N SER A 66 10.93 20.60 1.16
CA SER A 66 10.74 21.72 2.08
C SER A 66 11.99 22.59 2.19
#